data_AF-A0A5C5PZK2-F1
#
_entry.id   AF-A0A5C5PZK2-F1
#
_cell.length_a   1.000
_cell.length_b   1.000
_cell.length_c   1.000
_cell.angle_alpha   90.00
_cell.angle_beta   90.00
_cell.angle_gamma   90.00
#
_symmetry.space_group_name_H-M   'P 1'
#
loop_
_entity.id
_entity.type
_entity.pdbx_description
1 polymer ?
#
loop_
_entity_poly.entity_id
_entity_poly.type
_entity_poly.pdbx_seq_one_letter_code
_entity_poly.pdbx_strand_id
1 'polypeptide(L)'
;MSIQDSLKNINFKDRVLACPAMGKTTRFQLVDEFGSGQPYAGLAFEVTDSEDLKYKGFLNTNGTGEVKNHCAGAIALTFNTAYHGTIETYTNLMGREHYPLPITELQVRAEQTRYFKKDGSRTHVKPLSISGTDEYCQVEVRQLVKHVSHLPPKVQCHFPLNVADRRLMGRFGTQGVCIAPQRLTVLEVRPLRALRPLLSTTPEFCALNLYQLALMATLSYCPFGQEPDEQPVTTPRVTFKHEPSVGNWFGDKLAAFMENWQVNPEQTQPYYPFYEEVPYSERLEIVPFDPALYPPNNPLLGPSQENPANIHFLDDTQEGREGTDTQAFVTHNHSIILIAVRGTSAGADFLRDADALQVPFEEGEGKVHRGFYEAAKVVSTWALDYLRMFHTGQKIMICGHSLGGAIALLVAKMLKNRPEQYDVLLYTYGAPRAADATFINAAASLVHHRMVNHNDPIPSVPATWMNTKSAV
;
A
#
# COMPACT_ATOMS: atom_id res chain seq x y z
N MET A 1 20.55 21.75 53.30
CA MET A 1 21.28 22.49 52.26
C MET A 1 22.38 21.57 51.75
N SER A 2 22.04 20.46 51.09
CA SER A 2 21.65 20.29 49.68
C SER A 2 22.75 20.65 48.70
N ILE A 3 23.22 19.60 48.03
CA ILE A 3 24.28 19.44 47.03
C ILE A 3 23.90 20.20 45.74
N GLN A 4 23.74 21.52 45.82
CA GLN A 4 23.34 22.37 44.68
C GLN A 4 24.28 23.53 44.36
N ASP A 5 25.28 23.81 45.21
CA ASP A 5 26.21 24.93 44.99
C ASP A 5 27.60 24.54 44.48
N SER A 6 27.87 23.25 44.26
CA SER A 6 29.15 22.75 43.73
C SER A 6 29.13 22.39 42.23
N LEU A 7 28.03 22.62 41.52
CA LEU A 7 27.89 22.31 40.08
C LEU A 7 27.82 23.54 39.15
N LYS A 8 28.00 24.76 39.67
CA LYS A 8 27.85 26.00 38.88
C LYS A 8 29.15 26.61 38.31
N ASN A 9 30.28 25.91 38.37
CA ASN A 9 31.54 26.43 37.83
C ASN A 9 32.36 25.40 37.03
N ILE A 10 31.71 24.67 36.11
CA ILE A 10 32.44 24.03 35.01
C ILE A 10 32.35 24.96 33.80
N ASN A 11 33.35 25.83 33.71
CA ASN A 11 33.56 26.73 32.59
C ASN A 11 33.92 25.91 31.34
N PHE A 12 32.99 25.76 30.39
CA PHE A 12 33.17 25.04 29.13
C PHE A 12 34.01 25.80 28.08
N LYS A 13 34.65 26.93 28.42
CA LYS A 13 35.30 27.79 27.43
C LYS A 13 36.71 27.38 26.98
N ASP A 14 37.33 26.35 27.57
CA ASP A 14 38.70 25.92 27.21
C ASP A 14 38.81 24.43 26.81
N ARG A 15 37.78 23.86 26.18
CA ARG A 15 38.00 22.66 25.37
C ARG A 15 38.41 23.09 23.97
N VAL A 16 39.72 23.09 23.73
CA VAL A 16 40.25 22.89 22.37
C VAL A 16 39.60 21.61 21.86
N LEU A 17 38.59 21.75 21.01
CA LEU A 17 38.03 20.62 20.25
C LEU A 17 39.19 20.13 19.41
N ALA A 18 39.81 19.02 19.82
CA ALA A 18 40.84 18.37 19.03
C ALA A 18 40.27 18.18 17.62
N CYS A 19 40.99 18.66 16.60
CA CYS A 19 40.61 18.41 15.22
C CYS A 19 40.35 16.90 15.07
N PRO A 20 39.16 16.50 14.58
CA PRO A 20 38.85 15.10 14.38
C PRO A 20 39.96 14.44 13.56
N ALA A 21 40.45 13.30 14.02
CA ALA A 21 41.52 12.59 13.32
C ALA A 21 41.02 12.17 11.92
N MET A 22 41.50 12.85 10.89
CA MET A 22 41.19 12.53 9.48
C MET A 22 42.09 11.40 8.95
N GLY A 23 41.91 11.01 7.69
CA GLY A 23 42.71 9.98 7.04
C GLY A 23 42.17 8.56 7.14
N LYS A 24 40.90 8.38 7.57
CA LYS A 24 40.27 7.06 7.60
C LYS A 24 39.71 6.70 6.23
N THR A 25 39.78 5.42 5.88
CA THR A 25 39.21 4.87 4.66
C THR A 25 38.26 3.75 5.03
N THR A 26 37.02 3.83 4.57
CA THR A 26 35.98 2.82 4.81
C THR A 26 35.43 2.34 3.48
N ARG A 27 35.20 1.03 3.37
CA ARG A 27 34.67 0.39 2.16
C ARG A 27 33.36 -0.31 2.47
N PHE A 28 32.48 -0.35 1.49
CA PHE A 28 31.23 -1.08 1.60
C PHE A 28 30.87 -1.68 0.25
N GLN A 29 30.05 -2.72 0.26
CA GLN A 29 29.57 -3.37 -0.96
C GLN A 29 28.07 -3.62 -0.87
N LEU A 30 27.32 -3.24 -1.89
CA LEU A 30 25.94 -3.71 -2.06
C LEU A 30 25.93 -5.01 -2.85
N VAL A 31 25.18 -5.99 -2.38
CA VAL A 31 25.00 -7.28 -3.06
C VAL A 31 23.54 -7.72 -3.05
N ASP A 32 23.15 -8.52 -4.04
CA ASP A 32 21.89 -9.27 -4.04
C ASP A 32 21.96 -10.49 -3.10
N GLU A 33 20.87 -11.25 -2.98
CA GLU A 33 20.80 -12.45 -2.13
C GLU A 33 21.75 -13.58 -2.57
N PHE A 34 22.36 -13.48 -3.75
CA PHE A 34 23.35 -14.43 -4.25
C PHE A 34 24.80 -13.94 -4.03
N GLY A 35 24.96 -12.79 -3.38
CA GLY A 35 26.25 -12.15 -3.14
C GLY A 35 26.84 -11.44 -4.37
N SER A 36 26.03 -11.17 -5.40
CA SER A 36 26.48 -10.42 -6.58
C SER A 36 26.25 -8.93 -6.39
N GLY A 37 27.31 -8.13 -6.52
CA GLY A 37 27.20 -6.66 -6.52
C GLY A 37 27.02 -6.03 -7.90
N GLN A 38 27.06 -6.82 -8.98
CA GLN A 38 26.86 -6.36 -10.36
C GLN A 38 25.55 -5.58 -10.57
N PRO A 39 24.39 -5.98 -10.00
CA PRO A 39 23.15 -5.23 -10.15
C PRO A 39 23.21 -3.79 -9.62
N TYR A 40 24.15 -3.52 -8.72
CA TYR A 40 24.30 -2.22 -8.07
C TYR A 40 25.46 -1.39 -8.65
N ALA A 41 26.16 -1.90 -9.66
CA ALA A 41 27.28 -1.20 -10.29
C ALA A 41 26.89 0.21 -10.76
N GLY A 42 27.78 1.18 -10.54
CA GLY A 42 27.59 2.57 -10.94
C GLY A 42 26.53 3.34 -10.15
N LEU A 43 25.96 2.78 -9.06
CA LEU A 43 25.07 3.56 -8.19
C LEU A 43 25.83 4.70 -7.53
N ALA A 44 25.29 5.91 -7.63
CA ALA A 44 25.79 7.05 -6.87
C ALA A 44 25.39 6.92 -5.39
N PHE A 45 26.36 7.09 -4.50
CA PHE A 45 26.17 7.09 -3.06
C PHE A 45 26.52 8.44 -2.45
N GLU A 46 25.89 8.73 -1.31
CA GLU A 46 26.26 9.83 -0.42
C GLU A 46 26.54 9.27 0.97
N VAL A 47 27.62 9.76 1.59
CA VAL A 47 28.05 9.35 2.92
C VAL A 47 28.20 10.58 3.81
N THR A 48 27.69 10.50 5.02
CA THR A 48 27.91 11.50 6.08
C THR A 48 28.76 10.87 7.18
N ASP A 49 29.85 11.51 7.60
CA ASP A 49 30.67 11.04 8.72
C ASP A 49 30.19 11.60 10.08
N SER A 50 30.89 11.22 11.15
CA SER A 50 30.56 11.64 12.52
C SER A 50 30.65 13.15 12.77
N GLU A 51 31.24 13.91 11.85
CA GLU A 51 31.44 15.36 11.94
C GLU A 51 30.58 16.14 10.92
N ASP A 52 29.55 15.49 10.35
CA ASP A 52 28.64 16.04 9.33
C ASP A 52 29.30 16.37 7.98
N LEU A 53 30.50 15.85 7.73
CA LEU A 53 31.15 16.00 6.43
C LEU A 53 30.53 15.02 5.44
N LYS A 54 30.22 15.53 4.25
CA LYS A 54 29.56 14.76 3.19
C LYS A 54 30.53 14.36 2.10
N TYR A 55 30.45 13.10 1.71
CA TYR A 55 31.25 12.47 0.67
C TYR A 55 30.30 11.89 -0.38
N LYS A 56 30.70 11.95 -1.65
CA LYS A 56 29.94 11.36 -2.75
C LYS A 56 30.85 10.50 -3.61
N GLY A 57 30.28 9.48 -4.22
CA GLY A 57 31.00 8.60 -5.14
C GLY A 57 30.06 7.67 -5.88
N PHE A 58 30.64 6.72 -6.60
CA PHE A 58 29.91 5.71 -7.35
C PHE A 58 30.40 4.32 -6.96
N LEU A 59 29.49 3.36 -6.92
CA LEU A 59 29.85 1.95 -6.79
C LEU A 59 30.61 1.50 -8.04
N ASN A 60 31.68 0.73 -7.85
CA ASN A 60 32.40 0.11 -8.97
C ASN A 60 31.58 -1.03 -9.60
N THR A 61 32.16 -1.73 -10.58
CA THR A 61 31.51 -2.86 -11.27
C THR A 61 31.10 -4.01 -10.34
N ASN A 62 31.73 -4.13 -9.18
CA ASN A 62 31.42 -5.17 -8.19
C ASN A 62 30.44 -4.68 -7.11
N GLY A 63 29.84 -3.50 -7.28
CA GLY A 63 28.95 -2.91 -6.28
C GLY A 63 29.67 -2.36 -5.05
N THR A 64 31.00 -2.15 -5.12
CA THR A 64 31.81 -1.67 -3.99
C THR A 64 32.00 -0.15 -4.05
N GLY A 65 31.74 0.52 -2.93
CA GLY A 65 32.06 1.93 -2.70
C GLY A 65 33.22 2.08 -1.71
N GLU A 66 33.97 3.17 -1.86
CA GLU A 66 35.09 3.52 -0.99
C GLU A 66 35.02 5.02 -0.63
N VAL A 67 35.13 5.33 0.65
CA VAL A 67 35.23 6.70 1.17
C VAL A 67 36.61 6.86 1.79
N LYS A 68 37.42 7.77 1.26
CA LYS A 68 38.77 8.06 1.74
C LYS A 68 38.80 9.36 2.53
N ASN A 69 39.74 9.44 3.45
CA ASN A 69 40.05 10.64 4.23
C ASN A 69 38.85 11.21 5.01
N HIS A 70 37.97 10.35 5.53
CA HIS A 70 36.88 10.81 6.40
C HIS A 70 37.31 10.91 7.87
N CYS A 71 36.52 11.62 8.68
CA CYS A 71 36.78 11.75 10.12
C CYS A 71 36.70 10.40 10.83
N ALA A 72 37.49 10.24 11.90
CA ALA A 72 37.47 9.03 12.72
C ALA A 72 36.10 8.83 13.40
N GLY A 73 35.38 7.79 12.98
CA GLY A 73 34.06 7.47 13.48
C GLY A 73 33.26 6.66 12.47
N ALA A 74 32.10 6.16 12.88
CA ALA A 74 31.16 5.51 11.95
C ALA A 74 30.75 6.47 10.82
N ILE A 75 30.22 5.90 9.74
CA ILE A 75 29.69 6.65 8.61
C ILE A 75 28.25 6.23 8.32
N ALA A 76 27.42 7.15 7.85
CA ALA A 76 26.05 6.90 7.43
C ALA A 76 25.93 6.94 5.90
N LEU A 77 25.47 5.83 5.32
CA LEU A 77 25.38 5.61 3.87
C LEU A 77 23.95 5.80 3.35
N THR A 78 23.81 6.52 2.23
CA THR A 78 22.54 6.72 1.53
C THR A 78 22.69 6.67 0.00
N PHE A 79 21.60 6.39 -0.71
CA PHE A 79 21.50 6.27 -2.17
C PHE A 79 20.26 7.03 -2.67
N ASN A 80 20.34 8.36 -2.66
CA ASN A 80 19.19 9.25 -2.90
C ASN A 80 19.03 9.71 -4.36
N THR A 81 19.84 9.17 -5.28
CA THR A 81 19.79 9.57 -6.70
C THR A 81 18.45 9.14 -7.31
N ALA A 82 17.66 10.11 -7.77
CA ALA A 82 16.40 9.87 -8.44
C ALA A 82 16.60 9.00 -9.69
N TYR A 83 15.62 8.17 -10.02
CA TYR A 83 15.65 7.39 -11.25
C TYR A 83 15.56 8.32 -12.47
N HIS A 84 16.41 8.08 -13.47
CA HIS A 84 16.46 8.87 -14.71
C HIS A 84 16.29 8.03 -15.98
N GLY A 85 15.90 6.76 -15.85
CA GLY A 85 15.66 5.90 -17.01
C GLY A 85 14.31 6.13 -17.68
N THR A 86 14.01 5.29 -18.67
CA THR A 86 12.86 5.47 -19.59
C THR A 86 11.78 4.40 -19.43
N ILE A 87 11.84 3.57 -18.38
CA ILE A 87 10.84 2.52 -18.15
C ILE A 87 9.53 3.19 -17.71
N GLU A 88 8.48 2.99 -18.51
CA GLU A 88 7.18 3.66 -18.40
C GLU A 88 6.56 3.55 -17.00
N THR A 89 6.59 2.36 -16.39
CA THR A 89 6.04 2.13 -15.04
C THR A 89 6.62 3.12 -14.02
N TYR A 90 7.95 3.30 -14.00
CA TYR A 90 8.58 4.21 -13.06
C TYR A 90 8.35 5.67 -13.43
N THR A 91 8.42 6.03 -14.71
CA THR A 91 8.18 7.41 -15.13
C THR A 91 6.75 7.87 -14.83
N ASN A 92 5.77 6.99 -14.99
CA ASN A 92 4.37 7.27 -14.69
C ASN A 92 4.16 7.43 -13.17
N LEU A 93 4.72 6.53 -12.35
CA LEU A 93 4.63 6.61 -10.88
C LEU A 93 5.33 7.86 -10.31
N MET A 94 6.44 8.28 -10.91
CA MET A 94 7.16 9.49 -10.51
C MET A 94 6.49 10.77 -11.00
N GLY A 95 5.82 10.71 -12.15
CA GLY A 95 5.25 11.88 -12.85
C GLY A 95 3.77 12.14 -12.63
N ARG A 96 3.04 11.24 -11.95
CA ARG A 96 1.60 11.42 -11.68
C ARG A 96 1.33 12.65 -10.80
N GLU A 97 0.20 13.30 -11.04
CA GLU A 97 -0.22 14.53 -10.35
C GLU A 97 -0.45 14.29 -8.84
N HIS A 98 -1.12 13.19 -8.50
CA HIS A 98 -1.46 12.84 -7.13
C HIS A 98 -0.48 11.82 -6.57
N TYR A 99 0.14 12.15 -5.43
CA TYR A 99 1.11 11.30 -4.74
C TYR A 99 2.27 10.77 -5.62
N PRO A 100 3.03 11.63 -6.32
CA PRO A 100 4.19 11.19 -7.11
C PRO A 100 5.21 10.47 -6.23
N LEU A 101 5.72 9.33 -6.68
CA LEU A 101 6.63 8.50 -5.89
C LEU A 101 8.09 8.92 -6.10
N PRO A 102 8.86 9.21 -5.02
CA PRO A 102 10.28 9.54 -5.12
C PRO A 102 11.13 8.27 -5.33
N ILE A 103 11.04 7.69 -6.52
CA ILE A 103 11.75 6.47 -6.90
C ILE A 103 13.22 6.78 -7.21
N THR A 104 14.12 6.00 -6.61
CA THR A 104 15.58 6.12 -6.77
C THR A 104 16.14 5.03 -7.69
N GLU A 105 17.33 5.26 -8.24
CA GLU A 105 18.10 4.24 -8.97
C GLU A 105 18.29 2.95 -8.16
N LEU A 106 18.49 3.07 -6.83
CA LEU A 106 18.60 1.91 -5.95
C LEU A 106 17.31 1.10 -5.90
N GLN A 107 16.15 1.75 -5.84
CA GLN A 107 14.84 1.07 -5.82
C GLN A 107 14.67 0.25 -7.10
N VAL A 108 14.83 0.86 -8.27
CA VAL A 108 14.69 0.18 -9.56
C VAL A 108 15.64 -1.01 -9.70
N ARG A 109 16.91 -0.85 -9.30
CA ARG A 109 17.88 -1.96 -9.35
C ARG A 109 17.53 -3.08 -8.38
N ALA A 110 17.03 -2.76 -7.19
CA ALA A 110 16.58 -3.77 -6.23
C ALA A 110 15.39 -4.58 -6.75
N GLU A 111 14.46 -3.98 -7.51
CA GLU A 111 13.33 -4.70 -8.13
C GLU A 111 13.76 -5.70 -9.21
N GLN A 112 14.91 -5.43 -9.85
CA GLN A 112 15.50 -6.25 -10.92
C GLN A 112 16.42 -7.35 -10.41
N THR A 113 16.71 -7.38 -9.10
CA THR A 113 17.53 -8.44 -8.51
C THR A 113 16.78 -9.75 -8.40
N ARG A 114 17.53 -10.86 -8.42
CA ARG A 114 16.99 -12.19 -8.18
C ARG A 114 16.80 -12.40 -6.68
N TYR A 115 15.83 -13.23 -6.33
CA TYR A 115 15.58 -13.69 -4.96
C TYR A 115 15.90 -15.19 -4.84
N PHE A 116 16.39 -15.60 -3.67
CA PHE A 116 16.86 -16.95 -3.42
C PHE A 116 15.69 -17.90 -3.13
N LYS A 117 14.78 -17.50 -2.25
CA LYS A 117 13.61 -18.31 -1.87
C LYS A 117 12.34 -17.80 -2.51
N LYS A 118 11.55 -18.72 -3.08
CA LYS A 118 10.27 -18.40 -3.74
C LYS A 118 9.21 -17.86 -2.78
N ASP A 119 9.33 -18.16 -1.49
CA ASP A 119 8.46 -17.65 -0.42
C ASP A 119 8.83 -16.23 0.04
N GLY A 120 9.89 -15.63 -0.55
CA GLY A 120 10.40 -14.30 -0.23
C GLY A 120 10.99 -14.15 1.17
N SER A 121 11.17 -15.26 1.90
CA SER A 121 11.85 -15.25 3.18
C SER A 121 13.35 -15.01 2.99
N ARG A 122 13.95 -14.28 3.92
CA ARG A 122 15.37 -13.91 3.82
C ARG A 122 16.28 -15.13 3.96
N THR A 123 17.50 -15.01 3.45
CA THR A 123 18.55 -16.02 3.61
C THR A 123 18.97 -16.09 5.09
N HIS A 124 19.13 -17.31 5.61
CA HIS A 124 19.64 -17.56 6.98
C HIS A 124 21.16 -17.76 7.02
N VAL A 125 21.79 -17.88 5.85
CA VAL A 125 23.21 -18.18 5.71
C VAL A 125 23.82 -17.13 4.78
N LYS A 126 24.98 -16.60 5.19
CA LYS A 126 25.76 -15.70 4.35
C LYS A 126 26.20 -16.42 3.05
N PRO A 127 26.03 -15.81 1.86
CA PRO A 127 26.51 -16.37 0.60
C PRO A 127 27.99 -16.76 0.66
N LEU A 128 28.33 -17.96 0.17
CA LEU A 128 29.70 -18.50 0.16
C LEU A 128 30.65 -17.67 -0.73
N SER A 129 30.11 -16.98 -1.74
CA SER A 129 30.85 -16.06 -2.61
C SER A 129 31.45 -14.88 -1.85
N ILE A 130 30.89 -14.52 -0.69
CA ILE A 130 31.34 -13.40 0.14
C ILE A 130 32.47 -13.88 1.07
N SER A 131 33.71 -13.63 0.65
CA SER A 131 34.93 -13.91 1.41
C SER A 131 35.70 -12.61 1.69
N GLY A 132 36.52 -12.59 2.76
CA GLY A 132 37.37 -11.44 3.09
C GLY A 132 36.64 -10.15 3.51
N THR A 133 35.37 -10.26 3.94
CA THR A 133 34.61 -9.16 4.54
C THR A 133 34.79 -9.12 6.06
N ASP A 134 34.82 -7.91 6.63
CA ASP A 134 34.86 -7.73 8.09
C ASP A 134 33.45 -7.89 8.70
N GLU A 135 32.42 -7.50 7.95
CA GLU A 135 31.03 -7.51 8.42
C GLU A 135 30.07 -7.84 7.28
N TYR A 136 28.96 -8.50 7.62
CA TYR A 136 27.89 -8.85 6.70
C TYR A 136 26.55 -8.51 7.33
N CYS A 137 25.77 -7.69 6.65
CA CYS A 137 24.46 -7.26 7.13
C CYS A 137 23.40 -7.39 6.04
N GLN A 138 22.20 -7.72 6.48
CA GLN A 138 20.98 -7.71 5.70
C GLN A 138 20.30 -6.35 5.86
N VAL A 139 20.09 -5.67 4.75
CA VAL A 139 19.46 -4.35 4.71
C VAL A 139 18.27 -4.34 3.77
N GLU A 140 17.44 -3.32 3.89
CA GLU A 140 16.33 -3.02 2.99
C GLU A 140 16.58 -1.67 2.31
N VAL A 141 16.02 -1.52 1.11
CA VAL A 141 16.10 -0.25 0.34
C VAL A 141 15.67 0.94 1.18
N ARG A 142 14.62 0.80 2.00
CA ARG A 142 14.12 1.87 2.87
C ARG A 142 15.08 2.33 3.96
N GLN A 143 16.13 1.57 4.26
CA GLN A 143 17.17 2.00 5.19
C GLN A 143 18.24 2.87 4.49
N LEU A 144 18.29 2.82 3.15
CA LEU A 144 19.31 3.44 2.33
C LEU A 144 18.81 4.68 1.58
N VAL A 145 17.50 4.95 1.57
CA VAL A 145 16.91 6.10 0.86
C VAL A 145 16.19 7.05 1.81
N LYS A 146 16.10 8.33 1.42
CA LYS A 146 15.49 9.40 2.22
C LYS A 146 13.97 9.26 2.38
N HIS A 147 13.26 9.07 1.27
CA HIS A 147 11.79 9.02 1.24
C HIS A 147 11.32 7.56 1.23
N VAL A 148 10.51 7.20 2.23
CA VAL A 148 10.22 5.79 2.56
C VAL A 148 8.76 5.49 2.82
N SER A 149 7.88 6.49 2.73
CA SER A 149 6.44 6.37 3.01
C SER A 149 5.73 5.50 1.98
N HIS A 150 6.27 5.39 0.76
CA HIS A 150 5.76 4.52 -0.31
C HIS A 150 6.42 3.14 -0.34
N LEU A 151 7.42 2.87 0.51
CA LEU A 151 8.18 1.63 0.54
C LEU A 151 7.59 0.62 1.53
N PRO A 152 7.83 -0.70 1.33
CA PRO A 152 7.21 -1.73 2.16
C PRO A 152 7.60 -1.61 3.64
N PRO A 153 6.81 -2.20 4.57
CA PRO A 153 7.19 -2.31 5.97
C PRO A 153 8.49 -3.13 6.11
N LYS A 154 9.16 -2.96 7.26
CA LYS A 154 10.37 -3.74 7.54
C LYS A 154 9.99 -5.19 7.85
N VAL A 155 10.78 -6.13 7.35
CA VAL A 155 10.67 -7.54 7.72
C VAL A 155 11.83 -7.95 8.63
N GLN A 156 11.64 -9.06 9.32
CA GLN A 156 12.69 -9.65 10.14
C GLN A 156 13.91 -10.04 9.27
N CYS A 157 15.11 -9.81 9.79
CA CYS A 157 16.36 -10.22 9.16
C CYS A 157 17.20 -11.07 10.12
N HIS A 158 18.11 -11.87 9.57
CA HIS A 158 18.98 -12.78 10.33
C HIS A 158 20.36 -12.17 10.61
N PHE A 159 20.76 -11.18 9.81
CA PHE A 159 22.04 -10.47 9.95
C PHE A 159 21.79 -8.96 10.13
N PRO A 160 21.27 -8.51 11.29
CA PRO A 160 20.94 -7.11 11.49
C PRO A 160 22.19 -6.20 11.54
N LEU A 161 22.00 -4.91 11.26
CA LEU A 161 23.02 -3.89 11.46
C LEU A 161 23.38 -3.72 12.95
N ASN A 162 24.64 -3.36 13.22
CA ASN A 162 25.06 -3.02 14.56
C ASN A 162 24.43 -1.70 15.04
N VAL A 163 23.62 -1.78 16.10
CA VAL A 163 22.92 -0.63 16.67
C VAL A 163 23.89 0.39 17.30
N ALA A 164 25.08 -0.04 17.70
CA ALA A 164 26.09 0.85 18.30
C ALA A 164 26.55 1.93 17.30
N ASP A 165 26.74 1.59 16.04
CA ASP A 165 27.23 2.53 15.02
C ASP A 165 26.24 3.68 14.80
N ARG A 166 24.94 3.36 14.76
CA ARG A 166 23.89 4.38 14.69
C ARG A 166 23.83 5.26 15.94
N ARG A 167 24.02 4.68 17.13
CA ARG A 167 24.05 5.45 18.38
C ARG A 167 25.24 6.41 18.42
N LEU A 168 26.41 5.98 17.94
CA LEU A 168 27.62 6.81 17.86
C LEU A 168 27.46 7.98 16.89
N MET A 169 26.74 7.78 15.79
CA MET A 169 26.44 8.83 14.82
C MET A 169 25.45 9.89 15.31
N GLY A 170 24.71 9.64 16.40
CA GLY A 170 23.73 10.58 16.95
C GLY A 170 22.73 11.08 15.89
N ARG A 171 22.63 12.41 15.75
CA ARG A 171 21.72 13.05 14.77
C ARG A 171 22.12 12.77 13.31
N PHE A 172 23.40 12.54 13.03
CA PHE A 172 23.91 12.27 11.68
C PHE A 172 23.60 10.85 11.21
N GLY A 173 23.27 9.94 12.14
CA GLY A 173 22.84 8.57 11.87
C GLY A 173 21.33 8.40 11.76
N THR A 174 20.57 9.50 11.76
CA THR A 174 19.10 9.45 11.67
C THR A 174 18.62 8.92 10.31
N GLN A 175 19.39 9.21 9.25
CA GLN A 175 19.16 8.74 7.89
C GLN A 175 20.28 7.82 7.43
N GLY A 176 19.93 6.84 6.59
CA GLY A 176 20.90 5.90 6.04
C GLY A 176 21.27 4.73 6.94
N VAL A 177 22.18 3.92 6.42
CA VAL A 177 22.78 2.76 7.09
C VAL A 177 24.11 3.19 7.72
N CYS A 178 24.21 3.08 9.05
CA CYS A 178 25.45 3.38 9.77
C CYS A 178 26.36 2.15 9.79
N ILE A 179 27.63 2.33 9.42
CA ILE A 179 28.65 1.27 9.42
C ILE A 179 29.93 1.72 10.12
N ALA A 180 30.65 0.75 10.70
CA ALA A 180 31.90 0.97 11.38
C ALA A 180 33.03 1.45 10.43
N PRO A 181 33.96 2.30 10.91
CA PRO A 181 35.06 2.79 10.10
C PRO A 181 36.14 1.75 9.84
N GLN A 182 36.95 1.97 8.80
CA GLN A 182 38.16 1.19 8.50
C GLN A 182 37.91 -0.30 8.23
N ARG A 183 36.70 -0.63 7.79
CA ARG A 183 36.26 -1.98 7.47
C ARG A 183 35.74 -2.08 6.05
N LEU A 184 35.63 -3.30 5.55
CA LEU A 184 34.78 -3.67 4.44
C LEU A 184 33.48 -4.27 5.01
N THR A 185 32.36 -3.56 4.84
CA THR A 185 31.02 -4.05 5.22
C THR A 185 30.23 -4.43 3.97
N VAL A 186 29.75 -5.67 3.91
CA VAL A 186 28.88 -6.14 2.82
C VAL A 186 27.42 -6.03 3.25
N LEU A 187 26.61 -5.38 2.43
CA LEU A 187 25.19 -5.11 2.65
C LEU A 187 24.37 -5.90 1.62
N GLU A 188 23.75 -7.01 2.05
CA GLU A 188 22.78 -7.75 1.25
C GLU A 188 21.47 -6.95 1.22
N VAL A 189 21.16 -6.39 0.06
CA VAL A 189 19.94 -5.61 -0.15
C VAL A 189 18.81 -6.58 -0.47
N ARG A 190 17.75 -6.57 0.34
CA ARG A 190 16.53 -7.35 0.08
C ARG A 190 15.95 -6.98 -1.29
N PRO A 191 15.64 -7.95 -2.17
CA PRO A 191 14.91 -7.71 -3.40
C PRO A 191 13.60 -6.97 -3.12
N LEU A 192 13.31 -5.95 -3.93
CA LEU A 192 12.14 -5.10 -3.74
C LEU A 192 10.96 -5.66 -4.55
N ARG A 193 10.22 -6.60 -3.93
CA ARG A 193 9.14 -7.36 -4.55
C ARG A 193 7.88 -7.32 -3.67
N ALA A 194 6.73 -7.59 -4.26
CA ALA A 194 5.45 -7.72 -3.55
C ALA A 194 4.69 -8.96 -4.04
N LEU A 195 3.71 -9.39 -3.24
CA LEU A 195 2.69 -10.32 -3.71
C LEU A 195 1.47 -9.54 -4.20
N ARG A 196 0.83 -10.05 -5.25
CA ARG A 196 -0.43 -9.52 -5.78
C ARG A 196 -1.41 -10.66 -6.01
N PRO A 197 -2.71 -10.53 -5.66
CA PRO A 197 -3.71 -11.50 -6.09
C PRO A 197 -3.81 -11.53 -7.61
N LEU A 198 -3.66 -12.71 -8.22
CA LEU A 198 -3.79 -12.88 -9.67
C LEU A 198 -5.25 -12.66 -10.08
N LEU A 199 -5.48 -11.74 -11.02
CA LEU A 199 -6.80 -11.37 -11.53
C LEU A 199 -6.77 -11.33 -13.07
N SER A 200 -7.81 -11.86 -13.71
CA SER A 200 -8.01 -11.76 -15.15
C SER A 200 -8.77 -10.50 -15.51
N THR A 201 -8.28 -9.74 -16.49
CA THR A 201 -8.96 -8.55 -17.02
C THR A 201 -9.94 -8.86 -18.15
N THR A 202 -10.05 -10.12 -18.57
CA THR A 202 -10.93 -10.47 -19.70
C THR A 202 -12.42 -10.40 -19.29
N PRO A 203 -13.34 -10.14 -20.23
CA PRO A 203 -14.77 -10.03 -19.93
C PRO A 203 -15.44 -11.38 -19.66
N GLU A 204 -14.85 -12.49 -20.10
CA GLU A 204 -15.42 -13.83 -19.93
C GLU A 204 -15.44 -14.24 -18.46
N PHE A 205 -16.34 -15.18 -18.14
CA PHE A 205 -16.34 -15.79 -16.82
C PHE A 205 -15.00 -16.45 -16.53
N CYS A 206 -14.47 -16.19 -15.34
CA CYS A 206 -13.17 -16.66 -14.90
C CYS A 206 -13.28 -17.23 -13.48
N ALA A 207 -12.98 -18.52 -13.33
CA ALA A 207 -13.03 -19.19 -12.02
C ALA A 207 -11.99 -18.63 -11.03
N LEU A 208 -10.87 -18.11 -11.53
CA LEU A 208 -9.89 -17.40 -10.71
C LEU A 208 -10.50 -16.12 -10.13
N ASN A 209 -11.08 -15.25 -10.98
CA ASN A 209 -11.74 -14.03 -10.52
C ASN A 209 -12.90 -14.34 -9.57
N LEU A 210 -13.67 -15.41 -9.86
CA LEU A 210 -14.75 -15.87 -8.99
C LEU A 210 -14.25 -16.05 -7.55
N TYR A 211 -13.13 -16.75 -7.35
CA TYR A 211 -12.57 -16.98 -6.02
C TYR A 211 -11.95 -15.71 -5.43
N GLN A 212 -11.09 -15.03 -6.18
CA GLN A 212 -10.31 -13.89 -5.69
C GLN A 212 -11.22 -12.73 -5.29
N LEU A 213 -12.20 -12.38 -6.12
CA LEU A 213 -13.14 -11.29 -5.83
C LEU A 213 -14.15 -11.65 -4.73
N ALA A 214 -14.37 -12.95 -4.44
CA ALA A 214 -15.13 -13.36 -3.27
C ALA A 214 -14.35 -13.05 -1.98
N LEU A 215 -13.04 -13.26 -1.99
CA LEU A 215 -12.15 -12.87 -0.89
C LEU A 215 -12.16 -11.35 -0.69
N MET A 216 -12.10 -10.57 -1.78
CA MET A 216 -12.16 -9.10 -1.72
C MET A 216 -13.51 -8.58 -1.23
N ALA A 217 -14.62 -9.15 -1.71
CA ALA A 217 -15.95 -8.85 -1.20
C ALA A 217 -16.09 -9.19 0.29
N THR A 218 -15.45 -10.27 0.76
CA THR A 218 -15.41 -10.62 2.18
C THR A 218 -14.54 -9.65 2.99
N LEU A 219 -13.36 -9.28 2.48
CA LEU A 219 -12.45 -8.33 3.11
C LEU A 219 -13.08 -6.95 3.32
N SER A 220 -14.08 -6.57 2.50
CA SER A 220 -14.81 -5.32 2.66
C SER A 220 -15.60 -5.20 3.97
N TYR A 221 -15.78 -6.31 4.70
CA TYR A 221 -16.36 -6.31 6.05
C TYR A 221 -15.34 -5.98 7.16
N CYS A 222 -14.05 -5.93 6.83
CA CYS A 222 -13.01 -5.52 7.76
C CYS A 222 -12.83 -3.99 7.74
N PRO A 223 -12.39 -3.37 8.85
CA PRO A 223 -12.00 -1.97 8.84
C PRO A 223 -10.77 -1.76 7.95
N PHE A 224 -10.44 -0.50 7.68
CA PHE A 224 -9.19 -0.17 7.00
C PHE A 224 -7.95 -0.49 7.84
N GLY A 225 -7.99 -0.29 9.16
CA GLY A 225 -6.93 -0.71 10.08
C GLY A 225 -5.66 0.15 10.04
N GLN A 226 -5.79 1.45 9.81
CA GLN A 226 -4.71 2.43 9.91
C GLN A 226 -4.42 2.79 11.37
N GLU A 227 -3.14 2.97 11.73
CA GLU A 227 -2.71 3.49 13.02
C GLU A 227 -1.76 4.70 12.83
N PRO A 228 -2.03 5.87 13.44
CA PRO A 228 -3.21 6.17 14.24
C PRO A 228 -4.50 6.29 13.41
N ASP A 229 -5.62 5.95 14.03
CA ASP A 229 -6.96 6.03 13.45
C ASP A 229 -7.65 7.31 13.94
N GLU A 230 -7.15 8.46 13.49
CA GLU A 230 -7.64 9.79 13.86
C GLU A 230 -7.72 10.70 12.63
N GLN A 231 -8.61 11.69 12.66
CA GLN A 231 -8.74 12.70 11.61
C GLN A 231 -8.79 14.11 12.27
N PRO A 232 -7.81 15.00 12.00
CA PRO A 232 -6.59 14.78 11.22
C PRO A 232 -5.57 13.90 11.96
N VAL A 233 -4.78 13.14 11.19
CA VAL A 233 -3.58 12.42 11.65
C VAL A 233 -2.47 13.42 11.96
N THR A 234 -2.05 13.47 13.22
CA THR A 234 -1.01 14.42 13.70
C THR A 234 0.40 13.85 13.71
N THR A 235 0.54 12.53 13.58
CA THR A 235 1.83 11.85 13.52
C THR A 235 2.48 12.03 12.15
N PRO A 236 3.82 11.91 12.03
CA PRO A 236 4.50 12.03 10.73
C PRO A 236 4.31 10.81 9.83
N ARG A 237 3.71 9.72 10.33
CA ARG A 237 3.62 8.40 9.66
C ARG A 237 2.39 7.64 10.16
N VAL A 238 1.90 6.75 9.30
CA VAL A 238 0.89 5.74 9.63
C VAL A 238 1.42 4.32 9.43
N THR A 239 0.76 3.33 10.03
CA THR A 239 1.05 1.89 9.89
C THR A 239 -0.23 1.07 9.77
N PHE A 240 -0.14 -0.18 9.34
CA PHE A 240 -1.31 -1.04 9.06
C PHE A 240 -1.18 -2.42 9.74
N LYS A 241 -1.08 -2.44 11.07
CA LYS A 241 -0.78 -3.66 11.84
C LYS A 241 -2.01 -4.48 12.23
N HIS A 242 -3.22 -3.92 12.10
CA HIS A 242 -4.43 -4.59 12.54
C HIS A 242 -4.78 -5.74 11.59
N GLU A 243 -4.94 -6.96 12.12
CA GLU A 243 -5.16 -8.18 11.34
C GLU A 243 -6.49 -8.85 11.74
N PRO A 244 -7.38 -9.17 10.77
CA PRO A 244 -7.35 -8.75 9.37
C PRO A 244 -7.86 -7.31 9.16
N SER A 245 -7.29 -6.58 8.21
CA SER A 245 -7.81 -5.29 7.74
C SER A 245 -7.38 -5.01 6.30
N VAL A 246 -8.09 -4.10 5.62
CA VAL A 246 -7.79 -3.73 4.22
C VAL A 246 -6.38 -3.14 4.10
N GLY A 247 -6.02 -2.18 4.96
CA GLY A 247 -4.71 -1.56 4.98
C GLY A 247 -3.60 -2.56 5.31
N ASN A 248 -3.86 -3.52 6.19
CA ASN A 248 -2.88 -4.57 6.49
C ASN A 248 -2.62 -5.47 5.29
N TRP A 249 -3.66 -5.85 4.54
CA TRP A 249 -3.50 -6.66 3.33
C TRP A 249 -2.57 -5.98 2.32
N PHE A 250 -2.91 -4.77 1.89
CA PHE A 250 -2.24 -4.13 0.76
C PHE A 250 -1.01 -3.29 1.17
N GLY A 251 -1.06 -2.66 2.34
CA GLY A 251 0.00 -1.77 2.84
C GLY A 251 1.05 -2.47 3.71
N ASP A 252 0.75 -3.65 4.28
CA ASP A 252 1.66 -4.39 5.15
C ASP A 252 2.04 -5.78 4.60
N LYS A 253 1.13 -6.76 4.63
CA LYS A 253 1.41 -8.16 4.29
C LYS A 253 1.87 -8.36 2.84
N LEU A 254 1.01 -8.03 1.88
CA LEU A 254 1.31 -8.26 0.47
C LEU A 254 2.47 -7.39 -0.02
N ALA A 255 2.52 -6.13 0.46
CA ALA A 255 3.65 -5.24 0.25
C ALA A 255 4.96 -5.80 0.81
N ALA A 256 4.93 -6.51 1.94
CA ALA A 256 6.08 -7.15 2.55
C ALA A 256 6.42 -8.53 2.00
N PHE A 257 5.76 -8.97 0.92
CA PHE A 257 5.89 -10.33 0.40
C PHE A 257 5.47 -11.40 1.42
N MET A 258 4.40 -11.16 2.16
CA MET A 258 3.83 -12.12 3.10
C MET A 258 2.45 -12.53 2.61
N GLU A 259 2.23 -13.83 2.44
CA GLU A 259 0.91 -14.37 2.15
C GLU A 259 -0.04 -14.07 3.30
N ASN A 260 -1.25 -13.64 2.97
CA ASN A 260 -2.35 -13.51 3.93
C ASN A 260 -3.48 -14.49 3.59
N TRP A 261 -4.14 -15.02 4.60
CA TRP A 261 -5.23 -15.98 4.45
C TRP A 261 -6.53 -15.49 5.08
N GLN A 262 -6.44 -14.51 5.98
CA GLN A 262 -7.57 -14.06 6.78
C GLN A 262 -8.24 -12.84 6.15
N VAL A 263 -9.48 -13.00 5.70
CA VAL A 263 -10.32 -11.93 5.11
C VAL A 263 -11.54 -11.59 5.96
N ASN A 264 -11.79 -12.37 7.02
CA ASN A 264 -12.82 -12.14 8.02
C ASN A 264 -12.26 -12.55 9.40
N PRO A 265 -12.35 -11.70 10.45
CA PRO A 265 -11.90 -12.04 11.79
C PRO A 265 -12.53 -13.32 12.36
N GLU A 266 -13.78 -13.62 11.99
CA GLU A 266 -14.55 -14.76 12.48
C GLU A 266 -14.27 -16.07 11.72
N GLN A 267 -13.51 -16.02 10.62
CA GLN A 267 -13.27 -17.21 9.81
C GLN A 267 -12.38 -18.22 10.57
N THR A 268 -12.76 -19.50 10.48
CA THR A 268 -12.04 -20.59 11.16
C THR A 268 -11.10 -21.37 10.25
N GLN A 269 -11.25 -21.23 8.93
CA GLN A 269 -10.45 -21.91 7.92
C GLN A 269 -9.58 -20.92 7.13
N PRO A 270 -8.38 -21.34 6.68
CA PRO A 270 -7.52 -20.50 5.87
C PRO A 270 -7.97 -20.45 4.41
N TYR A 271 -8.08 -19.24 3.87
CA TYR A 271 -8.39 -19.00 2.46
C TYR A 271 -7.30 -18.13 1.81
N TYR A 272 -6.32 -18.79 1.19
CA TYR A 272 -5.23 -18.10 0.52
C TYR A 272 -5.67 -17.65 -0.88
N PRO A 273 -5.50 -16.37 -1.24
CA PRO A 273 -5.49 -15.94 -2.63
C PRO A 273 -4.50 -16.74 -3.47
N PHE A 274 -4.75 -16.82 -4.77
CA PHE A 274 -3.69 -17.20 -5.71
C PHE A 274 -2.81 -16.00 -5.96
N TYR A 275 -1.55 -16.10 -5.58
CA TYR A 275 -0.60 -15.00 -5.68
C TYR A 275 0.22 -15.07 -6.96
N GLU A 276 0.50 -13.89 -7.51
CA GLU A 276 1.62 -13.68 -8.40
C GLU A 276 2.68 -12.81 -7.70
N GLU A 277 3.90 -13.03 -8.15
CA GLU A 277 5.12 -12.42 -7.67
C GLU A 277 5.45 -11.25 -8.61
N VAL A 278 5.53 -10.02 -8.09
CA VAL A 278 5.68 -8.83 -8.93
C VAL A 278 6.76 -7.87 -8.41
N PRO A 279 7.38 -7.05 -9.29
CA PRO A 279 8.13 -5.87 -8.86
C PRO A 279 7.27 -5.02 -7.92
N TYR A 280 7.86 -4.42 -6.89
CA TYR A 280 7.09 -3.66 -5.90
C TYR A 280 6.34 -2.45 -6.51
N SER A 281 6.86 -1.88 -7.59
CA SER A 281 6.19 -0.86 -8.42
C SER A 281 4.88 -1.32 -9.07
N GLU A 282 4.62 -2.63 -9.15
CA GLU A 282 3.40 -3.20 -9.73
C GLU A 282 2.40 -3.76 -8.70
N ARG A 283 2.65 -3.53 -7.41
CA ARG A 283 1.76 -3.93 -6.31
C ARG A 283 0.38 -3.27 -6.43
N LEU A 284 -0.59 -3.84 -5.71
CA LEU A 284 -1.80 -3.09 -5.36
C LEU A 284 -1.43 -2.02 -4.33
N GLU A 285 -1.62 -0.76 -4.70
CA GLU A 285 -1.09 0.38 -4.00
C GLU A 285 -2.04 0.86 -2.88
N ILE A 286 -1.41 1.20 -1.75
CA ILE A 286 -1.94 2.13 -0.75
C ILE A 286 -1.10 3.41 -0.85
N VAL A 287 -1.77 4.57 -0.93
CA VAL A 287 -1.10 5.87 -1.07
C VAL A 287 -0.13 6.10 0.10
N PRO A 288 1.03 6.73 -0.16
CA PRO A 288 1.97 7.04 0.90
C PRO A 288 1.43 8.15 1.82
N PHE A 289 1.82 8.11 3.09
CA PHE A 289 1.56 9.18 4.05
C PHE A 289 2.88 9.79 4.55
N ASP A 290 3.11 11.05 4.20
CA ASP A 290 4.26 11.84 4.67
C ASP A 290 3.91 13.34 4.58
N PRO A 291 3.49 13.98 5.69
CA PRO A 291 3.14 15.40 5.71
C PRO A 291 4.27 16.35 5.28
N ALA A 292 5.52 15.89 5.31
CA ALA A 292 6.66 16.70 4.83
C ALA A 292 6.86 16.60 3.31
N LEU A 293 6.30 15.59 2.66
CA LEU A 293 6.43 15.35 1.22
C LEU A 293 5.14 15.66 0.46
N TYR A 294 3.98 15.34 1.03
CA TYR A 294 2.69 15.47 0.38
C TYR A 294 1.85 16.55 1.10
N PRO A 295 1.66 17.74 0.49
CA PRO A 295 0.84 18.80 1.08
C PRO A 295 -0.57 18.38 1.52
N PRO A 296 -1.29 17.48 0.81
CA PRO A 296 -2.60 17.00 1.27
C PRO A 296 -2.58 16.25 2.61
N ASN A 297 -1.42 15.71 3.03
CA ASN A 297 -1.27 15.08 4.34
C ASN A 297 -1.05 16.10 5.47
N ASN A 298 -1.13 17.41 5.23
CA ASN A 298 -0.90 18.41 6.27
C ASN A 298 -2.01 18.41 7.35
N PRO A 299 -1.69 18.17 8.64
CA PRO A 299 -2.69 18.14 9.71
C PRO A 299 -3.48 19.46 9.88
N LEU A 300 -2.91 20.59 9.43
CA LEU A 300 -3.58 21.90 9.46
C LEU A 300 -4.81 21.98 8.55
N LEU A 301 -5.00 21.02 7.64
CA LEU A 301 -6.19 20.91 6.81
C LEU A 301 -7.40 20.36 7.59
N GLY A 302 -7.21 19.87 8.81
CA GLY A 302 -8.30 19.39 9.67
C GLY A 302 -9.10 18.26 9.02
N PRO A 303 -10.44 18.36 8.94
CA PRO A 303 -11.27 17.35 8.27
C PRO A 303 -10.93 17.12 6.80
N SER A 304 -10.31 18.09 6.12
CA SER A 304 -9.90 17.97 4.72
C SER A 304 -8.52 17.36 4.50
N GLN A 305 -7.80 16.95 5.56
CA GLN A 305 -6.52 16.28 5.41
C GLN A 305 -6.73 14.90 4.76
N GLU A 306 -5.98 14.63 3.69
CA GLU A 306 -5.96 13.32 3.04
C GLU A 306 -5.03 12.35 3.78
N ASN A 307 -5.46 11.09 3.93
CA ASN A 307 -4.63 10.01 4.45
C ASN A 307 -5.07 8.66 3.81
N PRO A 308 -4.27 7.58 3.97
CA PRO A 308 -4.60 6.32 3.33
C PRO A 308 -5.99 5.77 3.67
N ALA A 309 -6.46 5.93 4.91
CA ALA A 309 -7.79 5.48 5.30
C ALA A 309 -8.91 6.19 4.53
N ASN A 310 -8.92 7.53 4.51
CA ASN A 310 -10.01 8.25 3.84
C ASN A 310 -9.94 8.22 2.30
N ILE A 311 -8.77 7.98 1.72
CA ILE A 311 -8.62 7.79 0.27
C ILE A 311 -9.07 6.39 -0.16
N HIS A 312 -8.67 5.34 0.58
CA HIS A 312 -8.87 3.95 0.18
C HIS A 312 -10.08 3.28 0.81
N PHE A 313 -10.73 3.91 1.78
CA PHE A 313 -11.85 3.34 2.51
C PHE A 313 -12.96 4.36 2.68
N LEU A 314 -14.17 3.93 2.33
CA LEU A 314 -15.41 4.60 2.66
C LEU A 314 -16.03 3.89 3.87
N ASP A 315 -16.44 4.67 4.86
CA ASP A 315 -17.21 4.20 6.01
C ASP A 315 -18.14 5.31 6.49
N ASP A 316 -19.42 5.21 6.12
CA ASP A 316 -20.47 6.13 6.60
C ASP A 316 -21.31 5.52 7.74
N THR A 317 -20.90 4.38 8.31
CA THR A 317 -21.67 3.69 9.36
C THR A 317 -21.81 4.51 10.64
N GLN A 318 -20.90 5.46 10.86
CA GLN A 318 -20.88 6.34 12.02
C GLN A 318 -21.73 7.61 11.85
N GLU A 319 -22.32 7.84 10.67
CA GLU A 319 -23.14 9.03 10.38
C GLU A 319 -24.60 8.91 10.88
N GLY A 320 -24.92 7.83 11.60
CA GLY A 320 -26.20 7.66 12.29
C GLY A 320 -27.38 7.61 11.31
N ARG A 321 -28.33 8.55 11.43
CA ARG A 321 -29.53 8.60 10.55
C ARG A 321 -29.26 9.23 9.19
N GLU A 322 -28.12 9.89 9.01
CA GLU A 322 -27.74 10.55 7.75
C GLU A 322 -26.89 9.63 6.85
N GLY A 323 -26.24 8.62 7.44
CA GLY A 323 -25.45 7.62 6.72
C GLY A 323 -26.28 6.50 6.09
N THR A 324 -25.67 5.80 5.13
CA THR A 324 -26.29 4.68 4.42
C THR A 324 -25.89 3.30 4.96
N ASP A 325 -25.08 3.25 6.03
CA ASP A 325 -24.47 2.02 6.58
C ASP A 325 -23.66 1.25 5.53
N THR A 326 -22.95 2.00 4.70
CA THR A 326 -22.15 1.53 3.58
C THR A 326 -20.67 1.63 3.90
N GLN A 327 -19.95 0.54 3.60
CA GLN A 327 -18.50 0.55 3.53
C GLN A 327 -18.05 0.06 2.16
N ALA A 328 -16.93 0.59 1.71
CA ALA A 328 -16.25 0.10 0.52
C ALA A 328 -14.75 0.34 0.65
N PHE A 329 -13.95 -0.45 -0.06
CA PHE A 329 -12.54 -0.15 -0.23
C PHE A 329 -12.12 -0.16 -1.69
N VAL A 330 -11.05 0.57 -1.98
CA VAL A 330 -10.47 0.67 -3.31
C VAL A 330 -8.95 0.53 -3.25
N THR A 331 -8.38 -0.17 -4.21
CA THR A 331 -6.93 -0.20 -4.45
C THR A 331 -6.68 -0.33 -5.95
N HIS A 332 -5.48 0.03 -6.40
CA HIS A 332 -5.14 0.00 -7.82
C HIS A 332 -3.72 -0.48 -8.05
N ASN A 333 -3.45 -0.89 -9.28
CA ASN A 333 -2.12 -0.97 -9.84
C ASN A 333 -2.14 -0.35 -11.26
N HIS A 334 -1.16 -0.69 -12.09
CA HIS A 334 -1.11 -0.17 -13.47
C HIS A 334 -2.17 -0.77 -14.41
N SER A 335 -2.84 -1.88 -14.06
CA SER A 335 -3.74 -2.62 -14.94
C SER A 335 -5.20 -2.63 -14.47
N ILE A 336 -5.43 -2.55 -13.15
CA ILE A 336 -6.75 -2.61 -12.55
C ILE A 336 -6.94 -1.53 -11.46
N ILE A 337 -8.19 -1.12 -11.30
CA ILE A 337 -8.73 -0.48 -10.09
C ILE A 337 -9.77 -1.44 -9.53
N LEU A 338 -9.56 -1.92 -8.31
CA LEU A 338 -10.44 -2.85 -7.61
C LEU A 338 -11.27 -2.08 -6.59
N ILE A 339 -12.60 -2.14 -6.70
CA ILE A 339 -13.55 -1.59 -5.75
C ILE A 339 -14.36 -2.74 -5.14
N ALA A 340 -14.33 -2.89 -3.82
CA ALA A 340 -15.12 -3.90 -3.12
C ALA A 340 -16.11 -3.22 -2.18
N VAL A 341 -17.39 -3.54 -2.34
CA VAL A 341 -18.50 -2.94 -1.58
C VAL A 341 -19.04 -3.93 -0.56
N ARG A 342 -19.11 -3.49 0.70
CA ARG A 342 -19.62 -4.26 1.82
C ARG A 342 -21.14 -4.39 1.73
N GLY A 343 -21.67 -5.54 2.16
CA GLY A 343 -23.08 -5.68 2.50
C GLY A 343 -23.37 -5.38 3.98
N THR A 344 -24.64 -5.21 4.32
CA THR A 344 -25.08 -5.04 5.71
C THR A 344 -24.83 -6.32 6.53
N SER A 345 -24.44 -6.17 7.80
CA SER A 345 -24.24 -7.30 8.74
C SER A 345 -25.56 -7.89 9.26
N ALA A 346 -26.68 -7.15 9.17
CA ALA A 346 -28.03 -7.54 9.57
C ALA A 346 -28.84 -8.29 8.49
N GLY A 347 -28.16 -9.01 7.59
CA GLY A 347 -28.64 -9.35 6.23
C GLY A 347 -29.98 -10.11 6.08
N ALA A 348 -30.57 -10.74 7.08
CA ALA A 348 -31.87 -11.43 6.93
C ALA A 348 -33.06 -10.59 7.41
N ASP A 349 -32.90 -9.87 8.53
CA ASP A 349 -33.97 -9.08 9.13
C ASP A 349 -34.14 -7.75 8.41
N PHE A 350 -33.03 -7.10 8.01
CA PHE A 350 -33.08 -5.86 7.22
C PHE A 350 -33.78 -6.05 5.87
N LEU A 351 -33.59 -7.19 5.20
CA LEU A 351 -34.23 -7.47 3.90
C LEU A 351 -35.73 -7.76 3.99
N ARG A 352 -36.22 -8.17 5.17
CA ARG A 352 -37.66 -8.33 5.43
C ARG A 352 -38.34 -7.01 5.76
N ASP A 353 -37.62 -6.10 6.42
CA ASP A 353 -38.11 -4.78 6.81
C ASP A 353 -37.82 -3.68 5.77
N ALA A 354 -36.98 -3.96 4.76
CA ALA A 354 -36.59 -3.01 3.73
C ALA A 354 -37.78 -2.58 2.87
N ASP A 355 -38.05 -1.27 2.89
CA ASP A 355 -38.94 -0.60 1.95
C ASP A 355 -38.44 -0.81 0.50
N ALA A 356 -39.14 -1.67 -0.24
CA ALA A 356 -38.85 -2.01 -1.63
C ALA A 356 -39.26 -0.89 -2.62
N LEU A 357 -39.35 0.37 -2.16
CA LEU A 357 -39.68 1.50 -3.01
C LEU A 357 -38.66 1.61 -4.15
N GLN A 358 -39.20 1.68 -5.36
CA GLN A 358 -38.42 1.91 -6.56
C GLN A 358 -38.47 3.38 -6.96
N VAL A 359 -37.31 3.95 -7.23
CA VAL A 359 -37.13 5.32 -7.72
C VAL A 359 -36.49 5.31 -9.12
N PRO A 360 -36.72 6.35 -9.95
CA PRO A 360 -36.03 6.47 -11.24
C PRO A 360 -34.50 6.48 -11.06
N PHE A 361 -33.79 5.80 -11.96
CA PHE A 361 -32.33 5.85 -12.02
C PHE A 361 -31.90 7.07 -12.84
N GLU A 362 -31.29 8.08 -12.21
CA GLU A 362 -31.03 9.39 -12.84
C GLU A 362 -29.97 9.31 -13.94
N GLU A 363 -29.03 8.38 -13.82
CA GLU A 363 -27.92 8.19 -14.76
C GLU A 363 -28.31 7.32 -15.97
N GLY A 364 -29.57 6.92 -16.13
CA GLY A 364 -30.00 6.07 -17.23
C GLY A 364 -31.50 5.76 -17.26
N GLU A 365 -31.83 4.54 -17.68
CA GLU A 365 -33.21 4.10 -17.84
C GLU A 365 -33.63 3.13 -16.74
N GLY A 366 -34.93 3.10 -16.46
CA GLY A 366 -35.55 2.18 -15.51
C GLY A 366 -35.59 2.70 -14.08
N LYS A 367 -35.90 1.79 -13.16
CA LYS A 367 -36.04 2.09 -11.73
C LYS A 367 -35.20 1.16 -10.88
N VAL A 368 -34.73 1.70 -9.76
CA VAL A 368 -33.82 1.05 -8.81
C VAL A 368 -34.38 1.15 -7.41
N HIS A 369 -34.00 0.22 -6.54
CA HIS A 369 -34.37 0.26 -5.12
C HIS A 369 -33.78 1.51 -4.46
N ARG A 370 -34.62 2.31 -3.77
CA ARG A 370 -34.23 3.60 -3.18
C ARG A 370 -32.99 3.51 -2.29
N GLY A 371 -33.01 2.63 -1.28
CA GLY A 371 -31.89 2.48 -0.35
C GLY A 371 -30.57 2.06 -1.01
N PHE A 372 -30.59 1.09 -1.94
CA PHE A 372 -29.38 0.72 -2.67
C PHE A 372 -28.87 1.85 -3.55
N TYR A 373 -29.77 2.66 -4.10
CA TYR A 373 -29.39 3.79 -4.95
C TYR A 373 -28.78 4.94 -4.14
N GLU A 374 -29.33 5.27 -2.98
CA GLU A 374 -28.75 6.25 -2.05
C GLU A 374 -27.33 5.84 -1.64
N ALA A 375 -27.13 4.59 -1.22
CA ALA A 375 -25.81 4.03 -0.93
C ALA A 375 -24.88 4.07 -2.16
N ALA A 376 -25.38 3.70 -3.35
CA ALA A 376 -24.60 3.72 -4.58
C ALA A 376 -24.16 5.13 -4.99
N LYS A 377 -24.94 6.18 -4.69
CA LYS A 377 -24.52 7.57 -4.91
C LYS A 377 -23.33 7.95 -4.03
N VAL A 378 -23.32 7.52 -2.77
CA VAL A 378 -22.19 7.73 -1.85
C VAL A 378 -20.94 7.00 -2.37
N VAL A 379 -21.04 5.70 -2.65
CA VAL A 379 -19.91 4.91 -3.17
C VAL A 379 -19.42 5.46 -4.51
N SER A 380 -20.33 5.82 -5.43
CA SER A 380 -19.94 6.34 -6.74
C SER A 380 -19.24 7.68 -6.63
N THR A 381 -19.64 8.57 -5.72
CA THR A 381 -18.97 9.87 -5.53
C THR A 381 -17.55 9.67 -5.03
N TRP A 382 -17.39 8.88 -3.97
CA TRP A 382 -16.07 8.53 -3.42
C TRP A 382 -15.19 7.79 -4.44
N ALA A 383 -15.74 6.83 -5.18
CA ALA A 383 -15.00 6.12 -6.22
C ALA A 383 -14.56 7.06 -7.34
N LEU A 384 -15.39 8.03 -7.75
CA LEU A 384 -15.01 9.01 -8.76
C LEU A 384 -13.88 9.93 -8.30
N ASP A 385 -13.87 10.32 -7.02
CA ASP A 385 -12.77 11.09 -6.45
C ASP A 385 -11.46 10.30 -6.57
N TYR A 386 -11.48 9.01 -6.26
CA TYR A 386 -10.33 8.12 -6.43
C TYR A 386 -9.92 7.94 -7.90
N LEU A 387 -10.89 7.73 -8.80
CA LEU A 387 -10.63 7.55 -10.23
C LEU A 387 -9.98 8.81 -10.83
N ARG A 388 -10.39 10.02 -10.44
CA ARG A 388 -9.73 11.25 -10.89
C ARG A 388 -8.25 11.30 -10.52
N MET A 389 -7.89 10.72 -9.38
CA MET A 389 -6.50 10.71 -8.91
C MET A 389 -5.63 9.64 -9.58
N PHE A 390 -6.20 8.46 -9.86
CA PHE A 390 -5.40 7.26 -10.15
C PHE A 390 -5.79 6.50 -11.43
N HIS A 391 -6.91 6.85 -12.09
CA HIS A 391 -7.31 6.20 -13.32
C HIS A 391 -6.55 6.75 -14.54
N THR A 392 -5.75 5.89 -15.16
CA THR A 392 -4.96 6.15 -16.37
C THR A 392 -5.35 5.21 -17.52
N GLY A 393 -6.48 4.52 -17.42
CA GLY A 393 -6.99 3.55 -18.41
C GLY A 393 -7.07 2.11 -17.91
N GLN A 394 -6.90 1.88 -16.61
CA GLN A 394 -7.07 0.56 -16.01
C GLN A 394 -8.49 0.03 -16.18
N LYS A 395 -8.63 -1.29 -16.12
CA LYS A 395 -9.93 -1.94 -15.96
C LYS A 395 -10.47 -1.68 -14.54
N ILE A 396 -11.71 -1.27 -14.42
CA ILE A 396 -12.38 -1.12 -13.13
C ILE A 396 -13.08 -2.43 -12.79
N MET A 397 -12.55 -3.16 -11.81
CA MET A 397 -13.17 -4.36 -11.26
C MET A 397 -13.97 -4.00 -10.03
N ILE A 398 -15.25 -4.34 -10.02
CA ILE A 398 -16.14 -4.07 -8.89
C ILE A 398 -16.68 -5.39 -8.36
N CYS A 399 -16.66 -5.56 -7.04
CA CYS A 399 -17.28 -6.72 -6.42
C CYS A 399 -18.09 -6.38 -5.17
N GLY A 400 -19.05 -7.24 -4.84
CA GLY A 400 -19.84 -7.10 -3.63
C GLY A 400 -20.62 -8.36 -3.28
N HIS A 401 -20.78 -8.61 -1.98
CA HIS A 401 -21.55 -9.71 -1.43
C HIS A 401 -22.87 -9.22 -0.82
N SER A 402 -23.94 -10.02 -0.93
CA SER A 402 -25.26 -9.69 -0.39
C SER A 402 -25.71 -8.30 -0.86
N LEU A 403 -26.16 -7.41 0.04
CA LEU A 403 -26.53 -6.02 -0.28
C LEU A 403 -25.42 -5.25 -1.00
N GLY A 404 -24.15 -5.49 -0.66
CA GLY A 404 -23.01 -4.86 -1.33
C GLY A 404 -22.96 -5.21 -2.81
N GLY A 405 -23.45 -6.39 -3.20
CA GLY A 405 -23.58 -6.77 -4.61
C GLY A 405 -24.67 -5.99 -5.36
N ALA A 406 -25.76 -5.59 -4.68
CA ALA A 406 -26.78 -4.74 -5.28
C ALA A 406 -26.27 -3.29 -5.46
N ILE A 407 -25.58 -2.75 -4.46
CA ILE A 407 -24.93 -1.43 -4.53
C ILE A 407 -23.87 -1.43 -5.63
N ALA A 408 -23.01 -2.45 -5.69
CA ALA A 408 -21.98 -2.61 -6.72
C ALA A 408 -22.54 -2.63 -8.15
N LEU A 409 -23.72 -3.23 -8.38
CA LEU A 409 -24.39 -3.19 -9.68
C LEU A 409 -24.75 -1.76 -10.11
N LEU A 410 -25.31 -0.97 -9.18
CA LEU A 410 -25.69 0.41 -9.47
C LEU A 410 -24.44 1.28 -9.70
N VAL A 411 -23.42 1.16 -8.85
CA VAL A 411 -22.13 1.85 -9.04
C VAL A 411 -21.50 1.51 -10.38
N ALA A 412 -21.44 0.22 -10.75
CA ALA A 412 -20.90 -0.22 -12.02
C ALA A 412 -21.63 0.41 -13.22
N LYS A 413 -22.96 0.50 -13.14
CA LYS A 413 -23.78 1.11 -14.18
C LYS A 413 -23.60 2.63 -14.24
N MET A 414 -23.53 3.30 -13.08
CA MET A 414 -23.25 4.74 -12.98
C MET A 414 -21.91 5.09 -13.62
N LEU A 415 -20.84 4.34 -13.30
CA LEU A 415 -19.51 4.53 -13.89
C LEU A 415 -19.52 4.26 -15.40
N LYS A 416 -20.15 3.17 -15.86
CA LYS A 416 -20.21 2.82 -17.29
C LYS A 416 -20.96 3.87 -18.13
N ASN A 417 -21.96 4.53 -17.56
CA ASN A 417 -22.76 5.56 -18.25
C ASN A 417 -22.07 6.93 -18.29
N ARG A 418 -20.90 7.08 -17.67
CA ARG A 418 -20.18 8.36 -17.71
C ARG A 418 -19.53 8.63 -19.07
N PRO A 419 -19.30 9.90 -19.43
CA PRO A 419 -18.63 10.28 -20.68
C PRO A 419 -17.25 9.65 -20.89
N GLU A 420 -16.53 9.40 -19.78
CA GLU A 420 -15.21 8.76 -19.77
C GLU A 420 -15.26 7.29 -20.26
N GLN A 421 -16.44 6.67 -20.30
CA GLN A 421 -16.66 5.30 -20.80
C GLN A 421 -15.74 4.26 -20.14
N TYR A 422 -15.70 4.27 -18.80
CA TYR A 422 -14.87 3.35 -18.03
C TYR A 422 -15.12 1.88 -18.42
N ASP A 423 -14.04 1.10 -18.55
CA ASP A 423 -14.11 -0.35 -18.77
C ASP A 423 -14.36 -1.07 -17.45
N VAL A 424 -15.64 -1.37 -17.18
CA VAL A 424 -16.10 -1.95 -15.92
C VAL A 424 -16.39 -3.45 -16.04
N LEU A 425 -15.87 -4.23 -15.09
CA LEU A 425 -16.13 -5.65 -14.90
C LEU A 425 -16.71 -5.90 -13.49
N LEU A 426 -17.90 -6.48 -13.42
CA LEU A 426 -18.65 -6.63 -12.17
C LEU A 426 -18.80 -8.11 -11.76
N TYR A 427 -18.47 -8.41 -10.50
CA TYR A 427 -18.70 -9.71 -9.86
C TYR A 427 -19.55 -9.57 -8.60
N THR A 428 -20.70 -10.23 -8.52
CA THR A 428 -21.54 -10.15 -7.31
C THR A 428 -21.92 -11.51 -6.76
N TYR A 429 -22.00 -11.62 -5.43
CA TYR A 429 -22.18 -12.88 -4.71
C TYR A 429 -23.40 -12.81 -3.82
N GLY A 430 -24.40 -13.67 -4.03
CA GLY A 430 -25.62 -13.67 -3.22
C GLY A 430 -26.39 -12.34 -3.27
N ALA A 431 -26.23 -11.56 -4.34
CA ALA A 431 -26.79 -10.21 -4.42
C ALA A 431 -28.31 -10.26 -4.66
N PRO A 432 -29.13 -9.45 -3.94
CA PRO A 432 -30.56 -9.34 -4.22
C PRO A 432 -30.83 -8.64 -5.55
N ARG A 433 -32.08 -8.63 -6.01
CA ARG A 433 -32.52 -7.84 -7.17
C ARG A 433 -32.51 -6.35 -6.78
N ALA A 434 -31.79 -5.53 -7.55
CA ALA A 434 -31.62 -4.11 -7.26
C ALA A 434 -32.50 -3.17 -8.11
N ALA A 435 -33.02 -3.66 -9.23
CA ALA A 435 -33.62 -2.82 -10.27
C ALA A 435 -34.69 -3.55 -11.09
N ASP A 436 -35.47 -2.78 -11.86
CA ASP A 436 -36.50 -3.29 -12.76
C ASP A 436 -35.95 -3.82 -14.10
N ALA A 437 -36.81 -4.44 -14.90
CA ALA A 437 -36.42 -5.03 -16.18
C ALA A 437 -35.89 -3.99 -17.19
N THR A 438 -36.40 -2.76 -17.12
CA THR A 438 -35.94 -1.64 -17.98
C THR A 438 -34.49 -1.32 -17.70
N PHE A 439 -34.11 -1.19 -16.42
CA PHE A 439 -32.73 -1.01 -16.01
C PHE A 439 -31.83 -2.17 -16.47
N ILE A 440 -32.29 -3.42 -16.27
CA ILE A 440 -31.51 -4.61 -16.66
C ILE A 440 -31.26 -4.64 -18.16
N ASN A 441 -32.27 -4.33 -18.97
CA ASN A 441 -32.10 -4.23 -20.42
C ASN A 441 -31.11 -3.11 -20.80
N ALA A 442 -31.21 -1.94 -20.17
CA ALA A 442 -30.28 -0.83 -20.37
C ALA A 442 -28.86 -1.15 -19.88
N ALA A 443 -28.70 -2.10 -18.96
CA ALA A 443 -27.42 -2.58 -18.43
C ALA A 443 -26.84 -3.78 -19.22
N ALA A 444 -27.46 -4.22 -20.31
CA ALA A 444 -27.03 -5.42 -21.05
C ALA A 444 -25.58 -5.39 -21.56
N SER A 445 -25.00 -4.19 -21.77
CA SER A 445 -23.59 -4.04 -22.16
C SER A 445 -22.61 -4.09 -20.99
N LEU A 446 -23.07 -4.05 -19.74
CA LEU A 446 -22.24 -4.22 -18.56
C LEU A 446 -21.89 -5.70 -18.39
N VAL A 447 -20.59 -6.00 -18.31
CA VAL A 447 -20.14 -7.37 -18.04
C VAL A 447 -20.36 -7.65 -16.56
N HIS A 448 -21.42 -8.41 -16.27
CA HIS A 448 -21.83 -8.74 -14.90
C HIS A 448 -21.88 -10.26 -14.70
N HIS A 449 -20.97 -10.77 -13.88
CA HIS A 449 -20.98 -12.14 -13.38
C HIS A 449 -21.70 -12.18 -12.03
N ARG A 450 -22.91 -12.74 -12.00
CA ARG A 450 -23.74 -12.85 -10.80
C ARG A 450 -23.76 -14.29 -10.28
N MET A 451 -23.25 -14.48 -9.08
CA MET A 451 -23.12 -15.78 -8.42
C MET A 451 -24.23 -15.99 -7.40
N VAL A 452 -24.85 -17.17 -7.45
CA VAL A 452 -25.89 -17.61 -6.53
C VAL A 452 -25.47 -18.94 -5.93
N ASN A 453 -25.44 -19.03 -4.60
CA ASN A 453 -25.03 -20.25 -3.91
C ASN A 453 -26.24 -21.14 -3.60
N HIS A 454 -26.43 -22.21 -4.38
CA HIS A 454 -27.48 -23.22 -4.16
C HIS A 454 -28.86 -22.62 -3.83
N ASN A 455 -29.32 -22.79 -2.59
CA ASN A 455 -30.64 -22.39 -2.10
C ASN A 455 -30.61 -21.06 -1.35
N ASP A 456 -29.57 -20.23 -1.54
CA ASP A 456 -29.51 -18.88 -1.01
C ASP A 456 -30.78 -18.10 -1.41
N PRO A 457 -31.60 -17.64 -0.45
CA PRO A 457 -32.83 -16.95 -0.74
C PRO A 457 -32.61 -15.50 -1.19
N ILE A 458 -31.44 -14.90 -0.90
CA ILE A 458 -31.21 -13.47 -1.10
C ILE A 458 -31.32 -13.06 -2.58
N PRO A 459 -30.76 -13.81 -3.55
CA PRO A 459 -30.92 -13.49 -4.98
C PRO A 459 -32.36 -13.51 -5.50
N SER A 460 -33.29 -14.09 -4.72
CA SER A 460 -34.71 -14.17 -5.03
C SER A 460 -35.55 -13.04 -4.44
N VAL A 461 -34.96 -12.10 -3.69
CA VAL A 461 -35.65 -10.91 -3.18
C VAL A 461 -35.14 -9.62 -3.84
N PRO A 462 -35.98 -8.57 -3.94
CA PRO A 462 -37.42 -8.57 -3.75
C PRO A 462 -38.14 -9.53 -4.71
N ALA A 463 -39.20 -10.18 -4.25
CA ALA A 463 -39.98 -11.10 -5.06
C ALA A 463 -40.89 -10.31 -6.01
N THR A 464 -41.27 -10.89 -7.14
CA THR A 464 -42.09 -10.23 -8.18
C THR A 464 -43.45 -9.74 -7.69
N TRP A 465 -43.93 -10.25 -6.55
CA TRP A 465 -45.20 -9.91 -5.92
C TRP A 465 -45.06 -8.95 -4.72
N MET A 466 -43.84 -8.63 -4.28
CA MET A 466 -43.64 -7.64 -3.20
C MET A 466 -44.04 -6.26 -3.69
N ASN A 467 -44.88 -5.58 -2.92
CA ASN A 467 -45.53 -4.34 -3.33
C ASN A 467 -44.51 -3.19 -3.30
N THR A 468 -44.15 -2.66 -4.48
CA THR A 468 -43.19 -1.55 -4.65
C THR A 468 -43.84 -0.17 -4.47
N LYS A 469 -45.04 -0.10 -3.87
CA LYS A 469 -45.79 1.12 -3.63
C LYS A 469 -45.87 1.39 -2.13
N SER A 470 -45.25 2.47 -1.66
CA SER A 470 -45.57 3.01 -0.33
C SER A 470 -47.05 3.37 -0.27
N ALA A 471 -47.68 3.09 0.86
CA ALA A 471 -48.97 3.66 1.19
C ALA A 471 -48.76 5.14 1.55
N VAL A 472 -49.10 6.00 0.58
CA VAL A 472 -49.34 7.46 0.66
C VAL A 472 -48.21 8.31 1.24
#